data_AF-A0A6L9Y569-F1
#
_entry.id   AF-A0A6L9Y569-F1
#
_cell.length_a   1.000
_cell.length_b   1.000
_cell.length_c   1.000
_cell.angle_alpha   90.00
_cell.angle_beta   90.00
_cell.angle_gamma   90.00
#
_symmetry.space_group_name_H-M   'P 1'
#
loop_
_entity.id
_entity.type
_entity.pdbx_description
1 polymer ?
#
loop_
_entity_poly.entity_id
_entity_poly.type
_entity_poly.pdbx_seq_one_letter_code
_entity_poly.pdbx_strand_id
1 'polypeptide(L)'
;MTNALIFLITTFSNLFCIALFLRAWIFWRRISPFNNPYCTFIYQITDFIVVPVRKIIPSSKYLDFPSLLIAYLVGLLQTVLNLLIASTGLFFTLAPFIPIYAVLVFFDNLLSLVLWLSLFYAVMSWISPISPLQNFLRTLIEPILTPIRQMLPNPLKKGPFDFSLLFLMIIIIALQMILKSAYKINIPL
;
A
#
# COMPACT_ATOMS: atom_id res chain seq x y z
N MET A 1 22.69 -16.50 5.10
CA MET A 1 22.64 -15.08 5.51
C MET A 1 21.95 -14.20 4.47
N THR A 2 22.11 -14.47 3.17
CA THR A 2 21.46 -13.77 2.04
C THR A 2 19.94 -13.60 2.19
N ASN A 3 19.21 -14.64 2.58
CA ASN A 3 17.75 -14.59 2.75
C ASN A 3 17.30 -13.61 3.85
N ALA A 4 18.05 -13.51 4.94
CA ALA A 4 17.74 -12.58 6.02
C ALA A 4 17.90 -11.12 5.56
N LEU A 5 18.94 -10.85 4.76
CA LEU A 5 19.19 -9.51 4.21
C LEU A 5 18.09 -9.12 3.21
N ILE A 6 17.72 -10.02 2.29
CA ILE A 6 16.61 -9.83 1.34
C ILE A 6 15.30 -9.58 2.09
N PHE A 7 15.03 -10.34 3.16
CA PHE A 7 13.85 -10.14 4.00
C PHE A 7 13.82 -8.75 4.64
N LEU A 8 14.93 -8.29 5.21
CA LEU A 8 15.00 -6.96 5.84
C LEU A 8 14.77 -5.85 4.82
N ILE A 9 15.50 -5.86 3.69
CA ILE A 9 15.32 -4.87 2.61
C ILE A 9 13.87 -4.87 2.16
N THR A 10 13.32 -6.04 1.85
CA THR A 10 11.95 -6.18 1.37
C THR A 10 10.95 -5.63 2.39
N THR A 11 11.13 -5.94 3.67
CA THR A 11 10.23 -5.51 4.73
C THR A 11 10.27 -3.99 4.91
N PHE A 12 11.46 -3.40 5.05
CA PHE A 12 11.60 -1.95 5.23
C PHE A 12 11.13 -1.16 4.00
N SER A 13 11.46 -1.62 2.80
CA SER A 13 10.99 -1.02 1.55
C SER A 13 9.46 -1.07 1.46
N ASN A 14 8.84 -2.22 1.74
CA ASN A 14 7.39 -2.36 1.70
C ASN A 14 6.69 -1.48 2.76
N LEU A 15 7.20 -1.45 4.00
CA LEU A 15 6.66 -0.57 5.05
C LEU A 15 6.74 0.91 4.65
N PHE A 16 7.85 1.32 4.05
CA PHE A 16 8.03 2.69 3.58
C PHE A 16 7.10 3.01 2.40
N CYS A 17 6.95 2.09 1.44
CA CYS A 17 5.98 2.21 0.35
C CYS A 17 4.55 2.36 0.88
N ILE A 18 4.14 1.54 1.86
CA ILE A 18 2.83 1.64 2.51
C ILE A 18 2.64 3.04 3.13
N ALA A 19 3.65 3.59 3.80
CA ALA A 19 3.59 4.95 4.36
C ALA A 19 3.41 6.03 3.26
N LEU A 20 4.12 5.90 2.13
CA LEU A 20 4.00 6.81 0.98
C LEU A 20 2.64 6.71 0.31
N PHE A 21 2.11 5.50 0.13
CA PHE A 21 0.76 5.30 -0.40
C PHE A 21 -0.30 5.85 0.55
N LEU A 22 -0.13 5.64 1.85
CA LEU A 22 -1.06 6.16 2.85
C LEU A 22 -1.06 7.69 2.84
N ARG A 23 0.11 8.33 2.70
CA ARG A 23 0.21 9.78 2.49
C ARG A 23 -0.55 10.22 1.23
N ALA A 24 -0.33 9.56 0.10
CA ALA A 24 -1.01 9.88 -1.15
C ALA A 24 -2.54 9.70 -1.01
N TRP A 25 -2.99 8.70 -0.25
CA TRP A 25 -4.39 8.43 0.05
C TRP A 25 -5.00 9.52 0.95
N ILE A 26 -4.28 9.95 2.00
CA ILE A 26 -4.68 11.06 2.88
C ILE A 26 -4.82 12.35 2.09
N PHE A 27 -3.88 12.63 1.19
CA PHE A 27 -3.92 13.77 0.29
C PHE A 27 -5.14 13.72 -0.64
N TRP A 28 -5.41 12.56 -1.25
CA TRP A 28 -6.61 12.35 -2.08
C TRP A 28 -7.91 12.54 -1.30
N ARG A 29 -7.95 12.08 -0.04
CA ARG A 29 -9.07 12.25 0.89
C ARG A 29 -9.19 13.65 1.47
N ARG A 30 -8.24 14.55 1.21
CA ARG A 30 -8.19 15.94 1.71
C ARG A 30 -8.28 16.03 3.23
N ILE A 31 -7.71 15.05 3.93
CA ILE A 31 -7.67 15.08 5.39
C ILE A 31 -6.51 15.99 5.80
N SER A 32 -6.83 17.04 6.57
CA SER A 32 -5.83 17.99 7.04
C SER A 32 -4.95 17.37 8.12
N PRO A 33 -3.60 17.47 8.02
CA PRO A 33 -2.71 16.95 9.05
C PRO A 33 -2.79 17.74 10.37
N PHE A 34 -3.14 19.04 10.32
CA PHE A 34 -3.14 19.92 11.50
C PHE A 34 -4.03 19.44 12.65
N ASN A 35 -5.14 18.77 12.34
CA ASN A 35 -6.14 18.35 13.34
C ASN A 35 -6.12 16.84 13.60
N ASN A 36 -5.18 16.09 13.00
CA ASN A 36 -5.17 14.64 13.08
C ASN A 36 -3.74 14.11 13.35
N PRO A 37 -3.46 13.58 14.56
CA PRO A 37 -2.12 13.14 14.93
C PRO A 37 -1.60 12.00 14.05
N TYR A 38 -2.48 11.14 13.55
CA TYR A 38 -2.10 10.03 12.66
C TYR A 38 -1.60 10.55 11.31
N CYS A 39 -2.27 11.58 10.77
CA CYS A 39 -1.81 12.25 9.56
C CYS A 39 -0.44 12.90 9.79
N THR A 40 -0.28 13.66 10.87
CA THR A 40 0.99 14.29 11.21
C THR A 40 2.14 13.28 11.29
N PHE A 41 1.92 12.13 11.95
CA PHE A 41 2.92 11.07 12.03
C PHE A 41 3.36 10.58 10.64
N ILE A 42 2.42 10.30 9.74
CA ILE A 42 2.71 9.81 8.39
C ILE A 42 3.49 10.85 7.57
N TYR A 43 3.13 12.13 7.70
CA TYR A 43 3.85 13.21 7.04
C TYR A 43 5.27 13.34 7.61
N GLN A 44 5.45 13.30 8.93
CA GLN A 44 6.77 13.36 9.57
C GLN A 44 7.74 12.28 9.08
N ILE A 45 7.28 11.03 8.95
CA ILE A 45 8.14 9.93 8.50
C ILE A 45 8.42 9.94 6.98
N THR A 46 7.67 10.71 6.18
CA THR A 46 7.82 10.74 4.72
C THR A 46 8.31 12.09 4.17
N ASP A 47 8.18 13.17 4.93
CA ASP A 47 8.45 14.54 4.46
C ASP A 47 9.90 14.75 4.05
N PHE A 48 10.85 14.11 4.73
CA PHE A 48 12.28 14.25 4.45
C PHE A 48 12.64 13.99 2.99
N ILE A 49 11.91 13.09 2.31
CA ILE A 49 12.11 12.78 0.89
C ILE A 49 11.01 13.36 0.00
N VAL A 50 9.77 13.41 0.47
CA VAL A 50 8.64 13.90 -0.34
C VAL A 50 8.71 15.41 -0.57
N VAL A 51 9.09 16.20 0.44
CA VAL A 51 9.13 17.68 0.32
C VAL A 51 10.19 18.15 -0.67
N PRO A 52 11.43 17.62 -0.68
CA PRO A 52 12.40 17.94 -1.73
C PRO A 52 11.91 17.60 -3.13
N VAL A 53 11.35 16.40 -3.33
CA VAL A 53 10.86 15.95 -4.65
C VAL A 53 9.68 16.80 -5.12
N ARG A 54 8.82 17.26 -4.20
CA ARG A 54 7.68 18.14 -4.49
C ARG A 54 8.08 19.48 -5.10
N LYS A 55 9.33 19.94 -4.88
CA LYS A 55 9.86 21.16 -5.52
C LYS A 55 10.08 20.99 -7.02
N ILE A 56 10.29 19.75 -7.48
CA ILE A 56 10.57 19.41 -8.88
C ILE A 56 9.28 18.95 -9.57
N ILE A 57 8.53 18.08 -8.91
CA ILE A 57 7.31 17.48 -9.44
C ILE A 57 6.15 17.89 -8.52
N PRO A 58 5.34 18.89 -8.89
CA PRO A 58 4.25 19.33 -8.03
C PRO A 58 3.15 18.27 -7.93
N SER A 59 2.47 18.23 -6.79
CA SER A 59 1.26 17.42 -6.62
C SER A 59 0.10 18.05 -7.42
N SER A 60 -0.83 17.21 -7.91
CA SER A 60 -2.06 17.68 -8.56
C SER A 60 -3.16 17.94 -7.54
N LYS A 61 -4.33 18.41 -7.99
CA LYS A 61 -5.53 18.61 -7.16
C LYS A 61 -6.06 17.32 -6.54
N TYR A 62 -5.75 16.17 -7.15
CA TYR A 62 -6.31 14.86 -6.76
C TYR A 62 -5.27 13.85 -6.29
N LEU A 63 -4.03 13.90 -6.81
CA LEU A 63 -3.01 12.89 -6.55
C LEU A 63 -1.71 13.52 -6.06
N ASP A 64 -1.10 12.89 -5.06
CA ASP A 64 0.23 13.24 -4.58
C ASP A 64 1.32 12.54 -5.42
N PHE A 65 1.57 13.09 -6.61
CA PHE A 65 2.56 12.55 -7.55
C PHE A 65 3.96 12.34 -6.95
N PRO A 66 4.51 13.25 -6.12
CA PRO A 66 5.75 13.00 -5.38
C PRO A 66 5.77 11.67 -4.62
N SER A 67 4.74 11.40 -3.83
CA SER A 67 4.68 10.20 -3.00
C SER A 67 4.56 8.93 -3.84
N LEU A 68 3.75 8.97 -4.91
CA LEU A 68 3.60 7.84 -5.83
C LEU A 68 4.90 7.57 -6.60
N LEU A 69 5.59 8.61 -7.07
CA LEU A 69 6.86 8.46 -7.75
C LEU A 69 7.92 7.86 -6.83
N ILE A 70 8.04 8.37 -5.60
CA ILE A 70 9.00 7.84 -4.64
C ILE A 70 8.67 6.38 -4.29
N ALA A 71 7.39 6.02 -4.13
CA ALA A 71 6.99 4.63 -3.87
C ALA A 71 7.41 3.71 -5.03
N TYR A 72 7.26 4.14 -6.28
CA TYR A 72 7.74 3.41 -7.45
C TYR A 72 9.27 3.27 -7.43
N LEU A 73 10.01 4.35 -7.14
CA LEU A 73 11.48 4.32 -7.08
C LEU A 73 12.01 3.44 -5.94
N VAL A 74 11.31 3.40 -4.80
CA VAL A 74 11.64 2.50 -3.67
C VAL A 74 11.45 1.04 -4.09
N GLY A 75 10.35 0.70 -4.78
CA GLY A 75 10.13 -0.63 -5.33
C GLY A 75 11.17 -1.02 -6.38
N LEU A 76 11.57 -0.08 -7.24
CA LEU A 76 12.65 -0.28 -8.21
C LEU A 76 13.97 -0.57 -7.50
N LEU A 77 14.34 0.25 -6.53
CA LEU A 77 15.58 0.07 -5.77
C LEU A 77 15.57 -1.26 -5.00
N GLN A 78 14.45 -1.63 -4.39
CA GLN A 78 14.28 -2.92 -3.71
C GLN A 78 14.50 -4.10 -4.67
N THR A 79 13.90 -4.08 -5.87
CA THR A 79 14.06 -5.16 -6.85
C THR A 79 15.50 -5.29 -7.33
N VAL A 80 16.17 -4.16 -7.61
CA VAL A 80 17.60 -4.13 -7.96
C VAL A 80 18.45 -4.74 -6.85
N LEU A 81 18.29 -4.27 -5.61
CA LEU A 81 19.08 -4.77 -4.48
C LEU A 81 18.86 -6.26 -4.26
N ASN A 82 17.61 -6.73 -4.29
CA ASN A 82 17.29 -8.14 -4.11
C ASN A 82 17.94 -9.02 -5.19
N LEU A 83 17.95 -8.58 -6.45
CA LEU A 83 18.61 -9.31 -7.55
C LEU A 83 20.13 -9.35 -7.39
N LEU A 84 20.76 -8.25 -6.98
CA LEU A 84 22.20 -8.19 -6.74
C LEU A 84 22.62 -9.08 -5.57
N ILE A 85 21.85 -9.08 -4.49
CA ILE A 85 22.15 -9.86 -3.27
C ILE A 85 21.90 -11.34 -3.49
N ALA A 86 20.89 -11.73 -4.27
CA ALA A 86 20.60 -13.13 -4.56
C ALA A 86 21.74 -13.84 -5.31
N SER A 87 22.67 -13.10 -5.92
CA SER A 87 23.90 -13.61 -6.57
C SER A 87 23.67 -14.75 -7.56
N THR A 88 22.51 -14.77 -8.23
CA THR A 88 22.11 -15.84 -9.15
C THR A 88 22.71 -15.70 -10.56
N GLY A 89 23.45 -14.62 -10.83
CA GLY A 89 23.92 -14.27 -12.18
C GLY A 89 22.82 -13.75 -13.13
N LEU A 90 21.56 -13.73 -12.67
CA LEU A 90 20.40 -13.34 -13.46
C LEU A 90 20.18 -11.83 -13.56
N PHE A 91 21.06 -11.01 -12.97
CA PHE A 91 20.89 -9.56 -12.99
C PHE A 91 20.86 -9.02 -14.42
N PHE A 92 21.83 -9.38 -15.25
CA PHE A 92 21.92 -8.88 -16.62
C PHE A 92 20.79 -9.38 -17.52
N THR A 93 20.28 -10.60 -17.27
CA THR A 93 19.17 -11.17 -18.05
C THR A 93 17.84 -10.51 -17.67
N LEU A 94 17.64 -10.19 -16.39
CA LEU A 94 16.39 -9.59 -15.89
C LEU A 94 16.41 -8.06 -15.87
N ALA A 95 17.56 -7.42 -16.05
CA ALA A 95 17.73 -5.96 -16.01
C ALA A 95 16.72 -5.17 -16.88
N PRO A 96 16.41 -5.58 -18.13
CA PRO A 96 15.44 -4.87 -18.97
C PRO A 96 14.01 -4.88 -18.40
N PHE A 97 13.69 -5.90 -17.58
CA PHE A 97 12.36 -6.10 -17.01
C PHE A 97 12.20 -5.49 -15.62
N ILE A 98 13.29 -4.99 -14.99
CA ILE A 98 13.25 -4.34 -13.66
C ILE A 98 12.18 -3.24 -13.55
N PRO A 99 12.01 -2.32 -14.52
CA PRO A 99 10.96 -1.31 -14.43
C PRO A 99 9.55 -1.93 -14.36
N ILE A 100 9.31 -3.00 -15.11
CA ILE A 100 8.02 -3.71 -15.11
C ILE A 100 7.82 -4.39 -13.75
N TYR A 101 8.85 -5.00 -13.18
CA TYR A 101 8.79 -5.57 -11.83
C TYR A 101 8.53 -4.53 -10.76
N ALA A 102 9.11 -3.33 -10.88
CA ALA A 102 8.85 -2.23 -9.97
C ALA A 102 7.37 -1.79 -10.01
N VAL A 103 6.73 -1.82 -11.19
CA VAL A 103 5.27 -1.58 -11.31
C VAL A 103 4.47 -2.65 -10.57
N LEU A 104 4.84 -3.93 -10.69
CA LEU A 104 4.16 -5.02 -9.98
C LEU A 104 4.30 -4.87 -8.46
N VAL A 105 5.51 -4.57 -7.96
CA VAL A 105 5.79 -4.31 -6.54
C VAL A 105 5.01 -3.09 -6.05
N PHE A 106 4.88 -2.05 -6.87
CA PHE A 106 4.09 -0.87 -6.57
C PHE A 106 2.61 -1.22 -6.35
N PHE A 107 1.99 -1.98 -7.25
CA PHE A 107 0.59 -2.41 -7.08
C PHE A 107 0.40 -3.39 -5.93
N ASP A 108 1.33 -4.33 -5.71
CA ASP A 108 1.25 -5.26 -4.57
C ASP A 108 1.32 -4.51 -3.22
N ASN A 109 2.16 -3.47 -3.12
CA ASN A 109 2.22 -2.61 -1.94
C ASN A 109 0.97 -1.73 -1.77
N LEU A 110 0.39 -1.22 -2.87
CA LEU A 110 -0.87 -0.48 -2.82
C LEU A 110 -2.03 -1.37 -2.32
N LEU A 111 -2.12 -2.60 -2.82
CA LEU A 111 -3.08 -3.59 -2.34
C LEU A 111 -2.82 -3.96 -0.88
N SER A 112 -1.55 -4.11 -0.50
CA SER A 112 -1.15 -4.38 0.88
C SER A 112 -1.58 -3.26 1.82
N LEU A 113 -1.47 -1.99 1.41
CA LEU A 113 -2.00 -0.86 2.18
C LEU A 113 -3.49 -1.05 2.48
N VAL A 114 -4.30 -1.34 1.46
CA VAL A 114 -5.75 -1.49 1.65
C VAL A 114 -6.06 -2.70 2.53
N LEU A 115 -5.33 -3.81 2.37
CA LEU A 115 -5.47 -4.99 3.22
C LEU A 115 -5.16 -4.67 4.69
N TRP A 116 -4.04 -4.00 4.96
CA TRP A 116 -3.66 -3.62 6.32
C TRP A 116 -4.63 -2.60 6.93
N LEU A 117 -5.08 -1.60 6.16
CA LEU A 117 -6.12 -0.68 6.61
C LEU A 117 -7.42 -1.43 6.96
N SER A 118 -7.80 -2.42 6.16
CA SER A 118 -8.98 -3.26 6.41
C SER A 118 -8.83 -4.06 7.69
N LEU A 119 -7.66 -4.69 7.90
CA LEU A 119 -7.35 -5.42 9.12
C LEU A 119 -7.41 -4.52 10.35
N PHE A 120 -6.73 -3.37 10.32
CA PHE A 120 -6.75 -2.44 11.46
C PHE A 120 -8.16 -1.92 11.76
N TYR A 121 -8.94 -1.61 10.73
CA TYR A 121 -10.34 -1.20 10.89
C TYR A 121 -11.20 -2.32 11.50
N ALA A 122 -11.02 -3.57 11.06
CA ALA A 122 -11.72 -4.73 11.62
C ALA A 122 -11.42 -4.88 13.12
N VAL A 123 -10.12 -4.86 13.46
CA VAL A 123 -9.64 -5.04 14.83
C VAL A 123 -10.16 -3.92 15.73
N MET A 124 -10.05 -2.66 15.29
CA MET A 124 -10.55 -1.51 16.05
C MET A 124 -12.08 -1.50 16.18
N SER A 125 -12.81 -2.05 15.23
CA SER A 125 -14.27 -2.20 15.32
C SER A 125 -14.73 -3.14 16.44
N TRP A 126 -13.88 -4.08 16.88
CA TRP A 126 -14.17 -4.97 18.00
C TRP A 126 -13.64 -4.42 19.32
N ILE A 127 -12.46 -3.83 19.30
CA ILE A 127 -11.79 -3.36 20.53
C ILE A 127 -12.37 -2.02 21.00
N SER A 128 -12.51 -1.04 20.09
CA SER A 128 -12.93 0.32 20.45
C SER A 128 -13.65 1.04 19.31
N PRO A 129 -14.96 0.75 19.12
CA PRO A 129 -15.74 1.24 17.98
C PRO A 129 -15.90 2.77 17.90
N ILE A 130 -15.76 3.48 19.03
CA ILE A 130 -16.04 4.93 19.14
C ILE A 130 -14.73 5.75 19.19
N SER A 131 -13.57 5.11 19.00
CA SER A 131 -12.26 5.78 19.12
C SER A 131 -11.95 6.74 17.94
N PRO A 132 -11.12 7.78 18.16
CA PRO A 132 -10.63 8.64 17.09
C PRO A 132 -9.90 7.88 15.97
N LEU A 133 -9.14 6.83 16.32
CA LEU A 133 -8.46 5.96 15.36
C LEU A 133 -9.47 5.22 14.48
N GLN A 134 -10.54 4.68 15.07
CA GLN A 134 -11.59 3.99 14.31
C GLN A 134 -12.26 4.94 13.30
N ASN A 135 -12.55 6.18 13.70
CA ASN A 135 -13.11 7.18 12.78
C ASN A 135 -12.14 7.55 11.64
N PHE A 136 -10.85 7.65 11.94
CA PHE A 136 -9.82 7.89 10.94
C PHE A 136 -9.73 6.74 9.92
N LEU A 137 -9.61 5.50 10.41
CA LEU A 137 -9.57 4.30 9.57
C LEU A 137 -10.83 4.14 8.72
N ARG A 138 -12.01 4.39 9.32
CA ARG A 138 -13.29 4.42 8.60
C ARG A 138 -13.23 5.41 7.45
N THR A 139 -12.77 6.63 7.71
CA THR A 139 -12.66 7.67 6.68
C THR A 139 -11.79 7.21 5.52
N LEU A 140 -10.67 6.54 5.79
CA LEU A 140 -9.77 6.04 4.75
C LEU A 140 -10.40 4.92 3.91
N ILE A 141 -11.11 3.98 4.54
CA ILE A 141 -11.60 2.75 3.89
C ILE A 141 -12.99 2.87 3.25
N GLU A 142 -13.81 3.83 3.70
CA GLU A 142 -15.17 4.04 3.21
C GLU A 142 -15.31 4.15 1.67
N PRO A 143 -14.39 4.78 0.90
CA PRO A 143 -14.62 4.96 -0.54
C PRO A 143 -14.46 3.63 -1.31
N ILE A 144 -13.70 2.68 -0.76
CA ILE A 144 -13.55 1.33 -1.31
C ILE A 144 -14.67 0.43 -0.78
N LEU A 145 -15.04 0.61 0.48
CA LEU A 145 -16.03 -0.21 1.15
C LEU A 145 -17.46 0.10 0.66
N THR A 146 -17.77 1.36 0.35
CA THR A 146 -19.11 1.79 -0.11
C THR A 146 -19.62 1.01 -1.33
N PRO A 147 -18.87 0.91 -2.45
CA PRO A 147 -19.35 0.15 -3.62
C PRO A 147 -19.54 -1.35 -3.30
N ILE A 148 -18.64 -1.96 -2.53
CA ILE A 148 -18.77 -3.37 -2.10
C ILE A 148 -20.02 -3.54 -1.23
N ARG A 149 -20.24 -2.63 -0.28
CA ARG A 149 -21.43 -2.64 0.58
C ARG A 149 -22.70 -2.49 -0.24
N GLN A 150 -22.71 -1.71 -1.32
CA GLN A 150 -23.88 -1.55 -2.18
C GLN A 150 -24.22 -2.86 -2.92
N MET A 151 -23.22 -3.61 -3.39
CA MET A 151 -23.38 -4.88 -4.10
C MET A 151 -23.88 -6.04 -3.21
N LEU A 152 -23.77 -5.91 -1.88
CA LEU A 152 -24.18 -6.98 -0.97
C LEU A 152 -25.71 -7.13 -0.84
N PRO A 153 -26.24 -8.37 -0.77
CA PRO A 153 -27.62 -8.64 -0.41
C PRO A 153 -28.04 -8.03 0.94
N ASN A 154 -29.30 -7.59 1.05
CA ASN A 154 -29.88 -7.02 2.28
C ASN A 154 -29.73 -7.85 3.56
N PRO A 155 -29.78 -9.21 3.52
CA PRO A 155 -29.54 -10.03 4.71
C PRO A 155 -28.13 -9.84 5.29
N LEU A 156 -27.11 -9.74 4.44
CA LEU A 156 -25.72 -9.56 4.83
C LEU A 156 -25.42 -8.14 5.32
N LYS A 157 -26.20 -7.14 4.86
CA LYS A 157 -26.10 -5.74 5.30
C LYS A 157 -26.60 -5.50 6.73
N LYS A 158 -27.53 -6.32 7.22
CA LYS A 158 -28.18 -6.16 8.54
C LYS A 158 -27.53 -7.01 9.65
N GLY A 159 -26.43 -7.71 9.34
CA GLY A 159 -25.71 -8.51 10.31
C GLY A 159 -24.99 -7.66 11.37
N PRO A 160 -24.67 -8.24 12.52
CA PRO A 160 -23.89 -7.55 13.57
C PRO A 160 -22.43 -7.28 13.15
N PHE A 161 -21.95 -7.92 12.09
CA PHE A 161 -20.61 -7.76 11.54
C PHE A 161 -20.65 -7.12 10.15
N ASP A 162 -19.68 -6.24 9.85
CA ASP A 162 -19.55 -5.65 8.52
C ASP A 162 -18.87 -6.62 7.55
N PHE A 163 -19.68 -7.52 6.95
CA PHE A 163 -19.21 -8.51 5.99
C PHE A 163 -18.54 -7.88 4.75
N SER A 164 -18.84 -6.62 4.42
CA SER A 164 -18.21 -5.94 3.28
C SER A 164 -16.69 -5.85 3.41
N LEU A 165 -16.19 -5.77 4.64
CA LEU A 165 -14.75 -5.73 4.92
C LEU A 165 -14.08 -7.07 4.62
N LEU A 166 -14.76 -8.18 4.95
CA LEU A 166 -14.26 -9.53 4.67
C LEU A 166 -14.22 -9.78 3.15
N PHE A 167 -15.28 -9.38 2.43
CA PHE A 167 -15.29 -9.45 0.96
C PHE A 167 -14.17 -8.60 0.35
N LEU A 168 -13.95 -7.39 0.85
CA LEU A 168 -12.85 -6.52 0.42
C LEU A 168 -11.50 -7.22 0.59
N MET A 169 -11.23 -7.79 1.76
CA MET A 169 -9.98 -8.52 2.02
C MET A 169 -9.80 -9.72 1.08
N ILE A 170 -10.86 -10.51 0.84
CA ILE A 170 -10.80 -11.63 -0.11
C ILE A 170 -10.46 -11.15 -1.51
N ILE A 171 -11.12 -10.09 -2.00
CA ILE A 171 -10.87 -9.52 -3.33
C ILE A 171 -9.42 -9.06 -3.44
N ILE A 172 -8.90 -8.37 -2.42
CA ILE A 172 -7.52 -7.90 -2.41
C ILE A 172 -6.53 -9.07 -2.44
N ILE A 173 -6.73 -10.09 -1.61
CA ILE A 173 -5.86 -11.28 -1.59
C ILE A 173 -5.88 -11.97 -2.95
N ALA A 174 -7.04 -12.13 -3.58
CA ALA A 174 -7.17 -12.70 -4.91
C ALA A 174 -6.41 -11.87 -5.97
N LEU A 175 -6.53 -10.54 -5.93
CA LEU A 175 -5.78 -9.64 -6.83
C LEU A 175 -4.26 -9.75 -6.62
N GLN A 176 -3.80 -9.85 -5.37
CA GLN A 176 -2.39 -10.07 -5.07
C GLN A 176 -1.88 -11.41 -5.59
N MET A 177 -2.69 -12.47 -5.48
CA MET A 177 -2.35 -13.78 -6.05
C MET A 177 -2.20 -13.72 -7.58
N ILE A 178 -3.09 -13.01 -8.26
CA ILE A 178 -3.03 -12.80 -9.72
C ILE A 178 -1.77 -12.01 -10.10
N LEU A 179 -1.46 -10.91 -9.39
CA LEU A 179 -0.24 -10.13 -9.62
C LEU A 179 1.03 -10.96 -9.41
N LYS A 180 1.08 -11.77 -8.35
CA LYS A 180 2.23 -12.65 -8.06
C LYS A 180 2.36 -13.79 -9.07
N SER A 181 1.24 -14.27 -9.62
CA SER A 181 1.26 -15.24 -10.72
C SER A 181 1.89 -14.62 -11.98
N ALA A 182 1.49 -13.39 -12.33
CA ALA A 182 2.12 -12.65 -13.43
C ALA A 182 3.62 -12.42 -13.21
N TYR A 183 4.05 -12.22 -11.95
CA TYR A 183 5.46 -12.14 -11.57
C TYR A 183 6.22 -13.45 -11.83
N LYS A 184 5.67 -14.60 -11.40
CA LYS A 184 6.32 -15.91 -11.55
C LYS A 184 6.38 -16.39 -13.01
N ILE A 185 5.44 -15.99 -13.85
CA ILE A 185 5.45 -16.33 -15.28
C ILE A 185 6.60 -15.63 -16.02
N ASN A 186 6.98 -14.42 -15.61
CA ASN A 186 8.03 -13.64 -16.27
C ASN A 186 9.45 -13.94 -15.74
N ILE A 187 9.58 -14.62 -14.59
CA ILE A 187 10.87 -15.04 -14.03
C ILE A 187 10.81 -16.56 -13.74
N PRO A 188 11.44 -17.41 -14.56
CA PRO A 188 11.62 -18.82 -14.23
C PRO A 188 12.70 -18.93 -13.16
N LEU A 189 12.33 -18.69 -11.90
CA LEU A 189 13.09 -19.07 -10.71
C LEU A 189 12.48 -20.34 -10.10
#